data_AF-A0A0M3IVS7-F1
#
_entry.id   AF-A0A0M3IVS7-F1
#
_cell.length_a   1.000
_cell.length_b   1.000
_cell.length_c   1.000
_cell.angle_alpha   90.00
_cell.angle_beta   90.00
_cell.angle_gamma   90.00
#
_symmetry.space_group_name_H-M   'P 1'
#
loop_
_entity.id
_entity.type
_entity.pdbx_description
1 polymer ?
#
loop_
_entity_poly.entity_id
_entity_poly.type
_entity_poly.pdbx_seq_one_letter_code
_entity_poly.pdbx_strand_id
1 'polypeptide(L)'
;MFLLMRVLFFIRMNPTGFFSRKLFRYDRTDDAVVLAHTCTFGDKNWSLGEVDRPMTCNLNVYRHFARFFLDGSVCPQLAEYVSKLLVPPTAMIKSWAKLQRRIEKLLNALVEYEVTSRARLLEVWKTRSEYLLDEYLEWLPHCLHDSVQLSWPPVAETKKTNTSK
;
A
#
# COMPACT_ATOMS: atom_id res chain seq x y z
N MET A 1 -5.38 -37.08 -29.90
CA MET A 1 -5.91 -36.34 -31.05
C MET A 1 -5.77 -34.85 -30.73
N PHE A 2 -5.00 -34.15 -31.56
CA PHE A 2 -4.62 -32.75 -31.42
C PHE A 2 -5.78 -31.77 -31.66
N LEU A 3 -5.77 -30.65 -30.92
CA LEU A 3 -6.00 -29.26 -31.31
C LEU A 3 -7.20 -28.88 -32.22
N LEU A 4 -8.06 -27.97 -31.72
CA LEU A 4 -8.78 -26.81 -32.34
C LEU A 4 -10.06 -26.57 -31.49
N MET A 5 -10.49 -25.39 -31.04
CA MET A 5 -10.46 -24.05 -31.60
C MET A 5 -10.52 -23.00 -30.47
N ARG A 6 -9.75 -21.92 -30.66
CA ARG A 6 -9.96 -20.63 -30.01
C ARG A 6 -11.16 -19.91 -30.64
N VAL A 7 -11.63 -18.89 -29.92
CA VAL A 7 -12.41 -17.73 -30.39
C VAL A 7 -13.94 -17.93 -30.46
N LEU A 8 -14.61 -17.47 -29.40
CA LEU A 8 -15.85 -16.70 -29.54
C LEU A 8 -15.69 -15.41 -28.72
N PHE A 9 -15.04 -14.45 -29.37
CA PHE A 9 -15.06 -13.04 -29.05
C PHE A 9 -16.28 -12.45 -29.77
N PHE A 10 -17.38 -12.23 -29.07
CA PHE A 10 -18.35 -11.14 -29.28
C PHE A 10 -19.60 -11.47 -28.46
N ILE A 11 -19.93 -10.61 -27.50
CA ILE A 11 -21.24 -9.98 -27.37
C ILE A 11 -21.14 -8.90 -26.28
N ARG A 12 -21.48 -7.68 -26.71
CA ARG A 12 -21.91 -6.50 -25.93
C ARG A 12 -20.83 -5.68 -25.20
N MET A 13 -20.24 -4.75 -25.94
CA MET A 13 -19.94 -3.43 -25.37
C MET A 13 -21.24 -2.84 -24.79
N ASN A 14 -21.20 -2.48 -23.51
CA ASN A 14 -22.16 -1.56 -22.90
C ASN A 14 -21.35 -0.33 -22.45
N PRO A 15 -21.53 0.87 -23.05
CA PRO A 15 -20.66 2.01 -22.83
C PRO A 15 -21.25 2.96 -21.78
N THR A 16 -21.49 2.51 -20.55
CA THR A 16 -21.74 3.38 -19.38
C THR A 16 -21.74 2.53 -18.11
N GLY A 17 -20.58 1.96 -17.79
CA GLY A 17 -20.35 1.30 -16.53
C GLY A 17 -18.95 1.66 -16.10
N PHE A 18 -18.78 2.88 -15.59
CA PHE A 18 -17.59 3.25 -14.85
C PHE A 18 -17.51 2.27 -13.69
N PHE A 19 -16.77 1.17 -13.88
CA PHE A 19 -16.24 0.40 -12.78
C PHE A 19 -15.34 1.39 -12.04
N SER A 20 -15.93 2.16 -11.12
CA SER A 20 -15.21 3.00 -10.18
C SER A 20 -14.40 2.01 -9.35
N ARG A 21 -13.20 1.70 -9.84
CA ARG A 21 -12.20 0.95 -9.11
C ARG A 21 -11.95 1.80 -7.89
N LYS A 22 -12.48 1.39 -6.73
CA LYS A 22 -12.14 1.98 -5.43
C LYS A 22 -10.62 2.10 -5.37
N LEU A 23 -10.11 3.29 -5.65
CA LEU A 23 -8.68 3.54 -5.73
C LEU A 23 -8.27 4.03 -4.36
N PHE A 24 -7.66 3.12 -3.60
CA PHE A 24 -6.98 3.49 -2.38
C PHE A 24 -5.67 4.17 -2.75
N ARG A 25 -5.40 5.30 -2.12
CA ARG A 25 -4.16 6.06 -2.25
C ARG A 25 -3.66 6.41 -0.85
N TYR A 26 -2.36 6.52 -0.68
CA TYR A 26 -1.78 7.09 0.52
C TYR A 26 -1.54 8.57 0.27
N ASP A 27 -2.18 9.42 1.08
CA ASP A 27 -1.95 10.86 1.04
C ASP A 27 -0.80 11.20 2.00
N ARG A 28 0.20 11.89 1.47
CA ARG A 28 1.40 12.27 2.21
C ARG A 28 1.18 13.53 3.05
N THR A 29 0.24 14.41 2.68
CA THR A 29 -0.05 15.62 3.46
C THR A 29 -0.83 15.29 4.72
N ASP A 30 -1.87 14.47 4.56
CA ASP A 30 -2.77 14.08 5.66
C ASP A 30 -2.30 12.82 6.39
N ASP A 31 -1.24 12.19 5.89
CA ASP A 31 -0.62 10.99 6.45
C ASP A 31 -1.64 9.86 6.70
N ALA A 32 -2.52 9.68 5.72
CA ALA A 32 -3.66 8.80 5.82
C ALA A 32 -3.87 8.01 4.53
N VAL A 33 -4.40 6.80 4.67
CA VAL A 33 -4.94 6.07 3.54
C VAL A 33 -6.28 6.70 3.15
N VAL A 34 -6.35 7.26 1.96
CA VAL A 34 -7.56 7.85 1.39
C VAL A 34 -8.18 6.93 0.34
N LEU A 35 -9.51 7.02 0.24
CA LEU A 35 -10.32 6.33 -0.74
C LEU A 35 -11.09 7.35 -1.55
N ALA A 36 -11.05 7.22 -2.88
CA ALA A 36 -11.89 8.03 -3.75
C ALA A 36 -13.37 7.64 -3.57
N HIS A 37 -14.20 8.60 -3.20
CA HIS A 37 -15.64 8.47 -3.06
C HIS A 37 -16.36 9.34 -4.09
N THR A 38 -17.27 8.74 -4.85
CA THR A 38 -18.19 9.48 -5.70
C THR A 38 -19.20 10.21 -4.81
N CYS A 39 -19.18 11.54 -4.82
CA CYS A 39 -20.09 12.36 -4.03
C CYS A 39 -21.29 12.79 -4.86
N THR A 40 -22.48 12.75 -4.26
CA THR A 40 -23.71 13.30 -4.84
C THR A 40 -24.31 14.36 -3.90
N PHE A 41 -25.00 15.36 -4.47
CA PHE A 41 -25.63 16.45 -3.73
C PHE A 41 -27.15 16.47 -3.92
N GLY A 42 -27.85 16.58 -2.80
CA GLY A 42 -29.30 16.76 -2.73
C GLY A 42 -30.11 15.54 -3.20
N ASP A 43 -31.44 15.68 -3.10
CA ASP A 43 -32.39 14.61 -3.44
C ASP A 43 -32.36 14.22 -4.93
N LYS A 44 -31.76 15.07 -5.76
CA LYS A 44 -31.60 14.86 -7.20
C LYS A 44 -30.28 14.17 -7.58
N ASN A 45 -29.49 13.72 -6.61
CA ASN A 45 -28.23 12.98 -6.82
C ASN A 45 -27.26 13.67 -7.78
N TRP A 46 -27.08 14.99 -7.69
CA TRP A 46 -26.15 15.70 -8.56
C TRP A 46 -24.72 15.24 -8.32
N SER A 47 -24.05 14.71 -9.34
CA SER A 47 -22.67 14.24 -9.21
C SER A 47 -21.73 15.42 -8.97
N LEU A 48 -21.04 15.42 -7.83
CA LEU A 48 -20.02 16.40 -7.47
C LEU A 48 -18.60 15.95 -7.86
N GLY A 49 -18.47 14.80 -8.52
CA GLY A 49 -17.18 14.17 -8.82
C GLY A 49 -16.68 13.25 -7.71
N GLU A 50 -15.42 12.85 -7.84
CA GLU A 50 -14.73 12.00 -6.85
C GLU A 50 -13.99 12.88 -5.83
N VAL A 51 -14.26 12.63 -4.55
CA VAL A 51 -13.60 13.30 -3.42
C VAL A 51 -12.90 12.23 -2.58
N ASP A 52 -11.64 12.50 -2.24
CA ASP A 52 -10.88 11.62 -1.36
C ASP A 52 -11.36 11.74 0.08
N ARG A 53 -11.62 10.61 0.72
CA ARG A 53 -11.90 10.55 2.16
C ARG A 53 -10.94 9.63 2.88
N PRO A 54 -10.55 9.96 4.13
CA PRO A 54 -9.75 9.08 4.95
C PRO A 54 -10.50 7.77 5.22
N MET A 55 -9.77 6.67 5.19
CA MET A 55 -10.31 5.36 5.49
C MET A 55 -10.65 5.26 6.98
N THR A 56 -11.85 4.79 7.31
CA THR A 56 -12.28 4.58 8.70
C THR A 56 -11.40 3.52 9.39
N CYS A 57 -11.03 3.76 10.66
CA CYS A 57 -10.17 2.90 11.49
C CYS A 57 -10.71 1.46 11.64
N ASN A 58 -10.34 0.60 10.70
CA ASN A 58 -10.69 -0.82 10.66
C ASN A 58 -9.41 -1.63 10.40
N LEU A 59 -9.45 -2.95 10.58
CA LEU A 59 -8.33 -3.85 10.24
C LEU A 59 -7.82 -3.67 8.79
N ASN A 60 -8.69 -3.24 7.88
CA ASN A 60 -8.32 -2.95 6.50
C ASN A 60 -7.38 -1.73 6.36
N VAL A 61 -7.44 -0.74 7.25
CA VAL A 61 -6.51 0.41 7.22
C VAL A 61 -5.09 -0.09 7.36
N TYR A 62 -4.81 -0.99 8.31
CA TYR A 62 -3.51 -1.60 8.49
C TYR A 62 -3.05 -2.38 7.25
N ARG A 63 -3.95 -3.13 6.60
CA ARG A 63 -3.63 -3.84 5.35
C ARG A 63 -3.24 -2.90 4.22
N HIS A 64 -3.97 -1.80 4.06
CA HIS A 64 -3.67 -0.80 3.06
C HIS A 64 -2.40 -0.02 3.41
N PHE A 65 -2.20 0.35 4.67
CA PHE A 65 -0.99 1.01 5.14
C PHE A 65 0.25 0.13 4.91
N ALA A 66 0.20 -1.14 5.31
CA ALA A 66 1.25 -2.12 5.03
C ALA A 66 1.56 -2.25 3.54
N ARG A 67 0.52 -2.26 2.68
CA ARG A 67 0.70 -2.25 1.23
C ARG A 67 1.49 -1.01 0.79
N PHE A 68 1.11 0.19 1.23
CA PHE A 68 1.80 1.43 0.85
C PHE A 68 3.19 1.57 1.44
N PHE A 69 3.41 0.97 2.61
CA PHE A 69 4.72 0.85 3.23
C PHE A 69 5.65 -0.01 2.37
N LEU A 70 5.20 -1.21 1.97
CA LEU A 70 5.95 -2.10 1.08
C LEU A 70 6.15 -1.50 -0.32
N ASP A 71 5.21 -0.69 -0.80
CA ASP A 71 5.28 0.01 -2.09
C ASP A 71 6.23 1.24 -2.05
N GLY A 72 6.82 1.55 -0.89
CA GLY A 72 7.71 2.70 -0.71
C GLY A 72 7.00 4.06 -0.74
N SER A 73 5.66 4.10 -0.76
CA SER A 73 4.88 5.34 -0.76
C SER A 73 5.00 6.07 0.58
N VAL A 74 5.07 5.33 1.69
CA VAL A 74 5.26 5.87 3.05
C VAL A 74 6.71 6.29 3.28
N CYS A 75 7.65 5.44 2.83
CA CYS A 75 9.09 5.62 2.98
C CYS A 75 9.76 5.55 1.60
N PRO A 76 10.09 6.70 0.97
CA PRO A 76 10.66 6.72 -0.38
C PRO A 76 11.96 5.94 -0.56
N GLN A 77 12.74 5.75 0.50
CA GLN A 77 13.97 4.93 0.45
C GLN A 77 13.68 3.46 0.16
N LEU A 78 12.54 2.96 0.63
CA LEU A 78 12.13 1.57 0.40
C LEU A 78 11.65 1.33 -1.04
N ALA A 79 11.40 2.41 -1.81
CA ALA A 79 10.92 2.32 -3.18
C ALA A 79 11.88 1.56 -4.11
N GLU A 80 13.19 1.58 -3.82
CA GLU A 80 14.20 0.85 -4.63
C GLU A 80 14.10 -0.68 -4.49
N TYR A 81 13.51 -1.16 -3.40
CA TYR A 81 13.37 -2.59 -3.10
C TYR A 81 12.05 -3.17 -3.60
N VAL A 82 11.08 -2.34 -4.01
CA VAL A 82 9.73 -2.76 -4.44
C VAL A 82 9.79 -3.80 -5.56
N SER A 83 10.67 -3.60 -6.54
CA SER A 83 10.87 -4.53 -7.67
C SER A 83 11.55 -5.84 -7.28
N LYS A 84 12.19 -5.89 -6.11
CA LYS A 84 12.95 -7.02 -5.58
C LYS A 84 12.16 -7.80 -4.51
N LEU A 85 10.94 -7.38 -4.19
CA LEU A 85 10.09 -8.07 -3.23
C LEU A 85 9.72 -9.47 -3.73
N LEU A 86 9.76 -10.44 -2.82
CA LEU A 86 9.41 -11.83 -3.10
C LEU A 86 7.93 -12.00 -3.44
N VAL A 87 7.07 -11.12 -2.93
CA VAL A 87 5.62 -11.12 -3.12
C VAL A 87 5.17 -9.68 -3.38
N PRO A 88 4.26 -9.43 -4.33
CA PRO A 88 3.80 -8.07 -4.62
C PRO A 88 3.06 -7.46 -3.42
N PRO A 89 3.19 -6.14 -3.15
CA PRO A 89 2.48 -5.45 -2.06
C PRO A 89 0.95 -5.62 -2.10
N THR A 90 0.39 -5.85 -3.29
CA THR A 90 -1.04 -6.14 -3.48
C THR A 90 -1.51 -7.42 -2.80
N ALA A 91 -0.61 -8.30 -2.37
CA ALA A 91 -0.94 -9.48 -1.58
C ALA A 91 -1.51 -9.12 -0.20
N MET A 92 -1.14 -7.96 0.39
CA MET A 92 -1.66 -7.51 1.69
C MET A 92 -3.19 -7.32 1.71
N ILE A 93 -3.80 -7.03 0.56
CA ILE A 93 -5.21 -6.66 0.44
C ILE A 93 -6.09 -7.75 -0.17
N LYS A 94 -5.50 -8.81 -0.73
CA LYS A 94 -6.27 -9.91 -1.34
C LYS A 94 -6.59 -10.96 -0.28
N SER A 95 -7.88 -11.16 -0.01
CA SER A 95 -8.37 -12.20 0.90
C SER A 95 -8.17 -13.58 0.26
N TRP A 96 -7.14 -14.32 0.67
CA TRP A 96 -7.12 -15.77 0.49
C TRP A 96 -6.72 -16.42 1.81
N ALA A 97 -7.53 -17.40 2.22
CA ALA A 97 -7.70 -17.95 3.57
C ALA A 97 -6.51 -18.77 4.14
N LYS A 98 -5.29 -18.47 3.70
CA LYS A 98 -4.03 -18.95 4.27
C LYS A 98 -3.08 -17.76 4.26
N LEU A 99 -3.32 -16.82 5.16
CA LEU A 99 -2.48 -15.64 5.31
C LEU A 99 -1.06 -16.16 5.53
N GLN A 100 -0.19 -15.98 4.53
CA GLN A 100 1.19 -16.47 4.60
C GLN A 100 1.80 -15.88 5.87
N ARG A 101 2.55 -16.68 6.65
CA ARG A 101 3.13 -16.26 7.95
C ARG A 101 3.76 -14.86 7.90
N ARG A 102 4.38 -14.51 6.77
CA ARG A 102 4.92 -13.19 6.44
C ARG A 102 3.91 -12.03 6.51
N ILE A 103 2.73 -12.23 5.92
CA ILE A 103 1.66 -11.22 5.91
C ILE A 103 1.09 -11.05 7.33
N GLU A 104 0.89 -12.17 8.04
CA GLU A 104 0.43 -12.15 9.44
C GLU A 104 1.40 -11.40 10.33
N LYS A 105 2.69 -11.71 10.25
CA LYS A 105 3.73 -11.05 11.03
C LYS A 105 3.71 -9.54 10.83
N LEU A 106 3.77 -9.08 9.58
CA LEU A 106 3.73 -7.65 9.27
C LEU A 106 2.44 -6.98 9.75
N LEU A 107 1.29 -7.63 9.53
CA LEU A 107 0.01 -7.07 9.94
C LEU A 107 -0.12 -7.00 11.46
N ASN A 108 0.28 -8.04 12.18
CA ASN A 108 0.22 -8.11 13.64
C ASN A 108 1.14 -7.06 14.28
N ALA A 109 2.36 -6.90 13.75
CA ALA A 109 3.28 -5.87 14.23
C ALA A 109 2.70 -4.45 14.07
N LEU A 110 1.97 -4.18 12.98
CA LEU A 110 1.30 -2.89 12.78
C LEU A 110 0.10 -2.69 13.73
N VAL A 111 -0.67 -3.75 13.98
CA VAL A 111 -1.83 -3.70 14.89
C VAL A 111 -1.39 -3.55 16.35
N GLU A 112 -0.32 -4.22 16.77
CA GLU A 112 0.19 -4.18 18.14
C GLU A 112 0.58 -2.76 18.60
N TYR A 113 1.15 -1.96 17.70
CA TYR A 113 1.56 -0.57 17.98
C TYR A 113 0.58 0.47 17.41
N GLU A 114 -0.54 0.02 16.86
CA GLU A 114 -1.58 0.83 16.21
C GLU A 114 -1.01 1.79 15.16
N VAL A 115 -0.08 1.29 14.35
CA VAL A 115 0.62 2.08 13.33
C VAL A 115 -0.21 2.11 12.04
N THR A 116 -0.86 3.25 11.81
CA THR A 116 -1.63 3.52 10.58
C THR A 116 -1.14 4.72 9.78
N SER A 117 -0.14 5.44 10.29
CA SER A 117 0.41 6.67 9.70
C SER A 117 1.94 6.70 9.84
N ARG A 118 2.61 7.46 8.97
CA ARG A 118 4.05 7.69 9.00
C ARG A 118 4.46 8.38 10.30
N ALA A 119 3.71 9.38 10.76
CA ALA A 119 3.97 10.08 12.00
C ALA A 119 4.02 9.10 13.17
N ARG A 120 3.04 8.19 13.25
CA ARG A 120 3.02 7.15 14.27
C ARG A 120 4.19 6.17 14.13
N LEU A 121 4.53 5.78 12.90
CA LEU A 121 5.69 4.94 12.63
C LEU A 121 7.01 5.60 13.09
N LEU A 122 7.17 6.90 12.83
CA LEU A 122 8.33 7.68 13.27
C LEU A 122 8.41 7.80 14.79
N GLU A 123 7.28 7.96 15.48
CA GLU A 123 7.25 7.93 16.94
C GLU A 123 7.72 6.59 17.49
N VAL A 124 7.23 5.48 16.95
CA VAL A 124 7.64 4.14 17.36
C VAL A 124 9.13 3.93 17.07
N TRP A 125 9.64 4.37 15.92
CA TRP A 125 11.06 4.28 15.61
C TRP A 125 11.97 5.11 16.52
N LYS A 126 11.49 6.20 17.12
CA LYS A 126 12.27 6.94 18.14
C LYS A 126 12.52 6.10 19.40
N THR A 127 11.57 5.24 19.75
CA THR A 127 11.69 4.35 20.92
C THR A 127 12.33 3.02 20.56
N ARG A 128 12.03 2.48 19.37
CA ARG A 128 12.51 1.19 18.87
C ARG A 128 12.95 1.34 17.42
N SER A 129 14.22 1.64 17.22
CA SER A 129 14.80 1.85 15.88
C SER A 129 14.63 0.64 14.96
N GLU A 130 14.60 -0.58 15.50
CA GLU A 130 14.49 -1.84 14.75
C GLU A 130 13.04 -2.29 14.49
N TYR A 131 12.03 -1.55 14.96
CA TYR A 131 10.63 -1.92 14.75
C TYR A 131 10.31 -2.10 13.25
N LEU A 132 9.61 -3.17 12.87
CA LEU A 132 9.29 -3.60 11.49
C LEU A 132 10.45 -4.08 10.62
N LEU A 133 11.69 -4.08 11.12
CA LEU A 133 12.84 -4.53 10.34
C LEU A 133 12.71 -6.00 9.97
N ASP A 134 12.57 -6.88 10.96
CA ASP A 134 12.48 -8.34 10.74
C ASP A 134 11.28 -8.71 9.87
N GLU A 135 10.13 -8.09 10.12
CA GLU A 135 8.92 -8.28 9.32
C GLU A 135 9.14 -7.86 7.88
N TYR A 136 9.85 -6.77 7.61
CA TYR A 136 10.17 -6.30 6.27
C TYR A 136 11.22 -7.18 5.57
N LEU A 137 12.24 -7.65 6.29
CA LEU A 137 13.25 -8.56 5.76
C LEU A 137 12.63 -9.85 5.24
N GLU A 138 11.56 -10.37 5.86
CA GLU A 138 10.86 -11.53 5.34
C GLU A 138 10.29 -11.33 3.93
N TRP A 139 10.00 -10.09 3.51
CA TRP A 139 9.51 -9.77 2.16
C TRP A 139 10.62 -9.71 1.10
N LEU A 140 11.88 -9.70 1.51
CA LEU A 140 13.04 -9.56 0.64
C LEU A 140 13.86 -10.85 0.56
N PRO A 141 14.57 -11.06 -0.55
CA PRO A 141 15.57 -12.13 -0.64
C PRO A 141 16.73 -11.84 0.35
N HIS A 142 17.27 -12.91 0.93
CA HIS A 142 18.33 -12.85 1.96
C HIS A 142 19.57 -12.02 1.54
N CYS A 143 19.91 -12.00 0.24
CA CYS A 143 21.04 -11.23 -0.26
C CYS A 143 20.92 -9.70 -0.12
N LEU A 144 19.71 -9.20 0.16
CA LEU A 144 19.46 -7.76 0.37
C LEU A 144 19.31 -7.40 1.85
N HIS A 145 19.33 -8.38 2.75
CA HIS A 145 19.05 -8.15 4.17
C HIS A 145 20.09 -7.21 4.79
N ASP A 146 21.37 -7.46 4.56
CA ASP A 146 22.47 -6.62 5.07
C ASP A 146 22.34 -5.16 4.62
N SER A 147 22.01 -4.94 3.34
CA SER A 147 21.86 -3.58 2.78
C SER A 147 20.71 -2.82 3.44
N VAL A 148 19.58 -3.49 3.66
CA VAL A 148 18.42 -2.87 4.31
C VAL A 148 18.70 -2.59 5.77
N GLN A 149 19.28 -3.53 6.51
CA GLN A 149 19.64 -3.37 7.92
C GLN A 149 20.57 -2.17 8.14
N LEU A 150 21.56 -1.96 7.27
CA LEU A 150 22.48 -0.82 7.33
C LEU A 150 21.78 0.54 7.08
N SER A 151 20.72 0.54 6.28
CA SER A 151 19.94 1.74 5.95
C SER A 151 18.74 1.98 6.88
N TRP A 152 18.55 1.12 7.88
CA TRP A 152 17.41 1.18 8.78
C TRP A 152 17.68 2.09 9.99
N PRO A 153 16.71 2.91 10.44
CA PRO A 153 15.36 3.12 9.89
C PRO A 153 15.35 4.10 8.69
N PRO A 154 14.48 3.88 7.69
CA PRO A 154 14.42 4.68 6.45
C PRO A 154 13.68 6.01 6.66
N VAL A 155 14.23 6.87 7.52
CA VAL A 155 13.62 8.14 7.95
C VAL A 155 13.97 9.30 7.03
N ALA A 156 15.09 9.22 6.30
CA ALA A 156 15.63 10.39 5.59
C ALA A 156 14.70 10.83 4.46
N GLU A 157 14.22 12.07 4.60
CA GLU A 157 13.51 12.77 3.54
C GLU A 157 14.53 13.13 2.47
N THR A 158 14.38 12.58 1.26
CA THR A 158 15.11 13.07 0.10
C THR A 158 14.70 14.52 -0.15
N LYS A 159 15.41 15.47 0.47
CA LYS A 159 15.43 16.86 0.01
C LYS A 159 15.97 16.80 -1.41
N LYS A 160 15.09 16.99 -2.40
CA LYS A 160 15.55 17.36 -3.74
C LYS A 160 16.20 18.73 -3.58
N THR A 161 17.52 18.73 -3.44
CA THR A 161 18.34 19.92 -3.53
C THR A 161 18.14 20.43 -4.95
N ASN A 162 17.21 21.36 -5.14
CA ASN A 162 17.09 22.12 -6.37
C ASN A 162 18.34 23.01 -6.43
N THR A 163 19.41 22.48 -7.03
CA THR A 163 20.58 23.25 -7.42
C THR A 163 20.14 24.20 -8.51
N SER A 164 19.99 25.47 -8.15
CA SER A 164 19.92 26.58 -9.09
C SER A 164 21.08 26.51 -10.08
N LYS A 165 20.77 26.53 -11.36
CA LYS A 165 21.51 27.26 -12.38
C LYS A 165 20.52 27.83 -13.38
#